data_AF-A0A6A8LS14-F1
#
_entry.id   AF-A0A6A8LS14-F1
#
_cell.length_a   1.000
_cell.length_b   1.000
_cell.length_c   1.000
_cell.angle_alpha   90.00
_cell.angle_beta   90.00
_cell.angle_gamma   90.00
#
_symmetry.space_group_name_H-M   'P 1'
#
loop_
_entity.id
_entity.type
_entity.pdbx_description
1 polymer ?
#
loop_
_entity_poly.entity_id
_entity_poly.type
_entity_poly.pdbx_seq_one_letter_code
_entity_poly.pdbx_strand_id
1 'polypeptide(L)'
;TGITEVNPLPPHYRCPKCKWTHFYEKGEYGSGYDLPDKDCPNCGTELIKDGQDIPFETFLGFKGNKVPDIDLNFSGDYQPIAHNYTKVLFGENNVYRAGTIGTVADKTAYGYVKAYERDTEQNFRGAEIDRLAKGATGVKRTTGQHPAGILVVPDYMDIYDFTPIQYPADDLTAAWRTTHFDFHSIHDNILKLDILGHDDPTMIRMLQDLSGIDPKTIPTDDPGVMALFSGTDILGVTPEEIQSSTGTLGVPEFGTRFVRGMLEETHPKTFAELLKISGLSHGTDVWLGNAEELIKNGTVTMPDVIGCRDDIMMDLIHMGVESDKAFKIMEHVRKGRGIPDEWQADMRAADVPEWYIGACLKIKYMFPKAHAAAYVLMALRIAYFKVYYPLVYYAAYFSVRADDFDLVSMSRGKEAVKNAMELINSKGNEATTKEKNLLTVLEIANEMLERGFDFSMVDINKSDAQNWTIQEDGRTLLAPFTAIPGLGLNVAKQIVAAREEQEFISKEDLSKRGKVSQSLIDFMTENHVLDDLPDENQLSLF
;
A
#
# COMPACT_ATOMS: atom_id res chain seq x y z
N THR A 1 -4.40 -17.59 -18.16
CA THR A 1 -4.16 -17.97 -16.74
C THR A 1 -4.22 -16.70 -15.93
N GLY A 2 -5.34 -16.41 -15.26
CA GLY A 2 -5.66 -15.09 -14.69
C GLY A 2 -5.30 -14.92 -13.21
N ILE A 3 -4.11 -15.39 -12.79
CA ILE A 3 -3.66 -15.34 -11.38
C ILE A 3 -2.70 -14.15 -11.13
N THR A 4 -2.01 -13.67 -12.16
CA THR A 4 -1.18 -12.46 -12.12
C THR A 4 -1.27 -11.73 -13.45
N GLU A 5 -1.15 -10.40 -13.42
CA GLU A 5 -1.01 -9.56 -14.62
C GLU A 5 0.46 -9.39 -15.04
N VAL A 6 1.41 -9.89 -14.26
CA VAL A 6 2.84 -9.82 -14.57
C VAL A 6 3.22 -10.96 -15.51
N ASN A 7 3.78 -10.61 -16.67
CA ASN A 7 4.33 -11.56 -17.62
C ASN A 7 5.85 -11.72 -17.40
N PRO A 8 6.33 -12.90 -16.96
CA PRO A 8 7.74 -13.09 -16.60
C PRO A 8 8.67 -13.27 -17.82
N LEU A 9 8.13 -13.40 -19.03
CA LEU A 9 8.95 -13.62 -20.22
C LEU A 9 9.90 -12.45 -20.49
N PRO A 10 10.96 -12.65 -21.31
CA PRO A 10 11.79 -11.55 -21.79
C PRO A 10 10.95 -10.47 -22.50
N PRO A 11 11.43 -9.21 -22.55
CA PRO A 11 10.75 -8.13 -23.26
C PRO A 11 10.39 -8.53 -24.69
N HIS A 12 9.13 -8.30 -25.08
CA HIS A 12 8.65 -8.74 -26.38
C HIS A 12 7.48 -7.92 -26.91
N TYR A 13 7.33 -7.97 -28.24
CA TYR A 13 6.10 -7.60 -28.92
C TYR A 13 5.22 -8.81 -29.17
N ARG A 14 3.89 -8.61 -29.10
CA ARG A 14 2.91 -9.57 -29.60
C ARG A 14 1.79 -8.87 -30.37
N CYS A 15 1.43 -9.41 -31.52
CA CYS A 15 0.31 -8.91 -32.30
C CYS A 15 -1.01 -9.52 -31.80
N PRO A 16 -2.01 -8.72 -31.38
CA PRO A 16 -3.28 -9.25 -30.92
C PRO A 16 -4.08 -9.94 -32.04
N LYS A 17 -3.84 -9.58 -33.31
CA LYS A 17 -4.55 -10.10 -34.48
C LYS A 17 -3.89 -11.34 -35.08
N CYS A 18 -2.70 -11.22 -35.65
CA CYS A 18 -2.05 -12.32 -36.39
C CYS A 18 -1.11 -13.19 -35.54
N LYS A 19 -0.96 -12.88 -34.24
CA LYS A 19 -0.14 -13.63 -33.26
C LYS A 19 1.36 -13.66 -33.54
N TRP A 20 1.86 -12.79 -34.43
CA TRP A 20 3.29 -12.56 -34.59
C TRP A 20 3.91 -12.07 -33.27
N THR A 21 5.11 -12.57 -32.95
CA THR A 21 5.87 -12.20 -31.75
C THR A 21 7.34 -11.94 -32.08
N HIS A 22 7.99 -11.13 -31.24
CA HIS A 22 9.44 -10.90 -31.30
C HIS A 22 9.97 -10.61 -29.89
N PHE A 23 10.99 -11.37 -29.48
CA PHE A 23 11.60 -11.32 -28.15
C PHE A 23 12.98 -10.67 -28.18
N TYR A 24 13.31 -9.94 -27.12
CA TYR A 24 14.61 -9.37 -26.81
C TYR A 24 15.19 -10.12 -25.61
N GLU A 25 16.24 -10.91 -25.83
CA GLU A 25 16.76 -11.88 -24.84
C GLU A 25 18.19 -11.55 -24.38
N LYS A 26 18.78 -10.44 -24.87
CA LYS A 26 20.17 -10.07 -24.59
C LYS A 26 20.27 -8.87 -23.66
N GLY A 27 19.20 -8.58 -22.91
CA GLY A 27 19.12 -7.44 -22.01
C GLY A 27 19.08 -6.09 -22.74
N GLU A 28 18.60 -6.06 -23.99
CA GLU A 28 18.47 -4.81 -24.75
C GLU A 28 17.49 -3.82 -24.10
N TYR A 29 16.50 -4.35 -23.37
CA TYR A 29 15.48 -3.61 -22.63
C TYR A 29 15.31 -4.22 -21.25
N GLY A 30 15.09 -3.38 -20.22
CA GLY A 30 14.84 -3.85 -18.85
C GLY A 30 13.41 -4.36 -18.63
N SER A 31 12.46 -3.84 -19.42
CA SER A 31 11.06 -4.24 -19.45
C SER A 31 10.52 -4.14 -20.88
N GLY A 32 9.57 -5.01 -21.23
CA GLY A 32 8.77 -4.89 -22.43
C GLY A 32 7.95 -3.60 -22.45
N TYR A 33 7.58 -3.03 -21.30
CA TYR A 33 6.86 -1.77 -21.24
C TYR A 33 7.71 -0.57 -21.68
N ASP A 34 9.04 -0.72 -21.73
CA ASP A 34 9.95 0.32 -22.24
C ASP A 34 10.15 0.26 -23.77
N LEU A 35 9.53 -0.71 -24.45
CA LEU A 35 9.59 -0.81 -25.89
C LEU A 35 8.84 0.37 -26.54
N PRO A 36 9.34 0.96 -27.64
CA PRO A 36 8.60 1.98 -28.37
C PRO A 36 7.36 1.39 -29.05
N ASP A 37 6.32 2.20 -29.27
CA ASP A 37 5.15 1.75 -30.03
C ASP A 37 5.52 1.37 -31.47
N LYS A 38 4.92 0.28 -31.97
CA LYS A 38 5.26 -0.29 -33.26
C LYS A 38 4.09 -1.06 -33.87
N ASP A 39 3.94 -0.97 -35.19
CA ASP A 39 2.98 -1.77 -35.93
C ASP A 39 3.52 -3.17 -36.27
N CYS A 40 2.61 -4.14 -36.31
CA CYS A 40 2.95 -5.51 -36.67
C CYS A 40 3.43 -5.57 -38.13
N PRO A 41 4.64 -6.11 -38.38
CA PRO A 41 5.19 -6.17 -39.74
C PRO A 41 4.40 -7.10 -40.68
N ASN A 42 3.54 -7.97 -40.13
CA ASN A 42 2.76 -8.94 -40.91
C ASN A 42 1.33 -8.45 -41.24
N CYS A 43 0.69 -7.69 -40.36
CA CYS A 43 -0.72 -7.29 -40.55
C CYS A 43 -1.05 -5.82 -40.25
N GLY A 44 -0.04 -5.00 -39.94
CA GLY A 44 -0.17 -3.55 -39.68
C GLY A 44 -0.99 -3.20 -38.43
N THR A 45 -1.30 -4.16 -37.58
CA THR A 45 -1.98 -3.93 -36.30
C THR A 45 -0.96 -3.51 -35.25
N GLU A 46 -1.26 -2.47 -34.48
CA GLU A 46 -0.45 -2.03 -33.35
C GLU A 46 -0.08 -3.20 -32.42
N LEU A 47 1.20 -3.28 -32.05
CA LEU A 47 1.74 -4.37 -31.25
C LEU A 47 1.52 -4.08 -29.76
N ILE A 48 1.21 -5.14 -29.01
CA ILE A 48 1.22 -5.10 -27.54
C ILE A 48 2.66 -5.35 -27.08
N LYS A 49 3.09 -4.58 -26.08
CA LYS A 49 4.40 -4.64 -25.44
C LYS A 49 4.27 -5.34 -24.09
N ASP A 50 5.13 -6.30 -23.77
CA ASP A 50 5.03 -7.07 -22.52
C ASP A 50 6.34 -7.80 -22.19
N GLY A 51 6.43 -8.41 -21.01
CA GLY A 51 7.58 -9.19 -20.55
C GLY A 51 8.50 -8.42 -19.62
N GLN A 52 8.74 -8.98 -18.42
CA GLN A 52 9.48 -8.32 -17.35
C GLN A 52 10.82 -9.01 -17.03
N ASP A 53 11.18 -10.05 -17.79
CA ASP A 53 12.39 -10.84 -17.61
C ASP A 53 12.59 -11.29 -16.15
N ILE A 54 11.70 -12.19 -15.69
CA ILE A 54 11.65 -12.66 -14.31
C ILE A 54 11.89 -14.17 -14.31
N PRO A 55 12.96 -14.66 -13.66
CA PRO A 55 13.25 -16.08 -13.60
C PRO A 55 12.21 -16.82 -12.74
N PHE A 56 11.75 -17.97 -13.22
CA PHE A 56 10.74 -18.79 -12.53
C PHE A 56 11.25 -19.31 -11.19
N GLU A 57 12.55 -19.54 -11.08
CA GLU A 57 13.23 -20.08 -9.91
C GLU A 57 13.16 -19.13 -8.71
N THR A 58 12.88 -17.85 -8.92
CA THR A 58 12.53 -16.94 -7.83
C THR A 58 11.33 -17.47 -7.02
N PHE A 59 10.41 -18.19 -7.65
CA PHE A 59 9.21 -18.76 -7.02
C PHE A 59 9.52 -20.11 -6.34
N LEU A 60 9.92 -21.15 -7.09
CA LEU A 60 10.09 -22.53 -6.57
C LEU A 60 11.54 -22.94 -6.27
N GLY A 61 12.52 -22.11 -6.60
CA GLY A 61 13.93 -22.51 -6.67
C GLY A 61 14.20 -23.53 -7.77
N PHE A 62 15.46 -23.95 -7.89
CA PHE A 62 15.88 -24.92 -8.90
C PHE A 62 15.49 -26.37 -8.54
N LYS A 63 15.37 -26.68 -7.24
CA LYS A 63 15.19 -28.04 -6.73
C LYS A 63 13.81 -28.32 -6.15
N GLY A 64 12.90 -27.34 -6.16
CA GLY A 64 11.57 -27.47 -5.54
C GLY A 64 11.62 -27.67 -4.02
N ASN A 65 12.72 -27.27 -3.39
CA ASN A 65 12.93 -27.35 -1.93
C ASN A 65 12.43 -26.10 -1.20
N LYS A 66 11.88 -25.13 -1.93
CA LYS A 66 11.19 -23.96 -1.40
C LYS A 66 9.69 -24.21 -1.51
N VAL A 67 8.99 -23.98 -0.41
CA VAL A 67 7.52 -23.95 -0.37
C VAL A 67 7.09 -22.50 -0.48
N PRO A 68 6.63 -22.02 -1.65
CA PRO A 68 6.11 -20.67 -1.79
C PRO A 68 4.63 -20.60 -1.39
N ASP A 69 4.20 -19.39 -1.07
CA ASP A 69 2.81 -18.96 -1.01
C ASP A 69 2.37 -18.30 -2.32
N ILE A 70 1.05 -18.20 -2.51
CA ILE A 70 0.45 -17.39 -3.57
C ILE A 70 -0.21 -16.18 -2.90
N ASP A 71 0.29 -15.00 -3.25
CA ASP A 71 -0.22 -13.71 -2.79
C ASP A 71 -1.21 -13.11 -3.79
N LEU A 72 -2.36 -12.70 -3.30
CA LEU A 72 -3.39 -12.01 -4.08
C LEU A 72 -3.93 -10.81 -3.31
N ASN A 73 -3.81 -9.63 -3.91
CA ASN A 73 -4.38 -8.39 -3.38
C ASN A 73 -5.84 -8.27 -3.81
N PHE A 74 -6.76 -8.43 -2.86
CA PHE A 74 -8.18 -8.14 -3.02
C PHE A 74 -8.51 -6.77 -2.41
N SER A 75 -9.58 -6.14 -2.88
CA SER A 75 -10.18 -5.00 -2.17
C SER A 75 -10.51 -5.42 -0.74
N GLY A 76 -10.25 -4.55 0.24
CA GLY A 76 -10.56 -4.81 1.66
C GLY A 76 -12.02 -5.26 1.89
N ASP A 77 -12.97 -4.65 1.18
CA ASP A 77 -14.40 -4.98 1.24
C ASP A 77 -14.71 -6.39 0.71
N TYR A 78 -13.92 -6.88 -0.25
CA TYR A 78 -14.11 -8.18 -0.88
C TYR A 78 -13.30 -9.29 -0.19
N GLN A 79 -12.27 -8.94 0.57
CA GLN A 79 -11.36 -9.88 1.21
C GLN A 79 -12.08 -10.97 2.04
N PRO A 80 -13.08 -10.64 2.89
CA PRO A 80 -13.81 -11.66 3.66
C PRO A 80 -14.61 -12.63 2.77
N ILE A 81 -15.13 -12.14 1.63
CA ILE A 81 -15.85 -12.95 0.64
C ILE A 81 -14.88 -13.94 -0.01
N ALA A 82 -13.70 -13.47 -0.43
CA ALA A 82 -12.64 -14.31 -0.99
C ALA A 82 -12.17 -15.38 0.00
N HIS A 83 -11.97 -15.03 1.28
CA HIS A 83 -11.67 -16.02 2.32
C HIS A 83 -12.77 -17.07 2.40
N ASN A 84 -14.04 -16.67 2.54
CA ASN A 84 -15.16 -17.61 2.70
C ASN A 84 -15.33 -18.53 1.50
N TYR A 85 -15.00 -18.08 0.30
CA TYR A 85 -15.05 -18.93 -0.89
C TYR A 85 -14.07 -20.11 -0.82
N THR A 86 -12.94 -19.97 -0.11
CA THR A 86 -12.03 -21.11 0.11
C THR A 86 -12.68 -22.25 0.90
N LYS A 87 -13.61 -21.95 1.83
CA LYS A 87 -14.40 -22.99 2.53
C LYS A 87 -15.28 -23.77 1.57
N VAL A 88 -15.82 -23.10 0.54
CA VAL A 88 -16.62 -23.75 -0.50
C VAL A 88 -15.74 -24.63 -1.39
N LEU A 89 -14.55 -24.15 -1.75
CA LEU A 89 -13.63 -24.87 -2.65
C LEU A 89 -13.00 -26.11 -2.01
N PHE A 90 -12.51 -25.99 -0.77
CA PHE A 90 -11.73 -27.04 -0.12
C PHE A 90 -12.51 -27.78 0.97
N GLY A 91 -13.65 -27.25 1.41
CA GLY A 91 -14.42 -27.76 2.54
C GLY A 91 -14.08 -27.05 3.85
N GLU A 92 -15.08 -26.81 4.70
CA GLU A 92 -14.95 -26.01 5.93
C GLU A 92 -14.00 -26.60 6.99
N ASN A 93 -13.70 -27.89 6.91
CA ASN A 93 -12.75 -28.58 7.80
C ASN A 93 -11.33 -28.71 7.21
N ASN A 94 -11.11 -28.24 5.98
CA ASN A 94 -9.81 -28.32 5.32
C ASN A 94 -9.15 -26.95 5.14
N VAL A 95 -9.78 -25.88 5.65
CA VAL A 95 -9.21 -24.54 5.62
C VAL A 95 -9.30 -23.86 6.98
N TYR A 96 -8.19 -23.25 7.38
CA TYR A 96 -8.07 -22.53 8.64
C TYR A 96 -7.40 -21.19 8.43
N ARG A 97 -7.80 -20.20 9.23
CA ARG A 97 -7.08 -18.92 9.24
C ARG A 97 -5.76 -19.12 9.98
N ALA A 98 -4.65 -18.64 9.47
CA ALA A 98 -3.41 -18.66 10.24
C ALA A 98 -3.58 -17.81 11.51
N GLY A 99 -3.25 -18.37 12.67
CA GLY A 99 -3.30 -17.68 13.96
C GLY A 99 -2.08 -16.78 14.17
N THR A 100 -2.23 -15.76 15.02
CA THR A 100 -1.11 -14.92 15.48
C THR A 100 -1.07 -14.88 17.01
N ILE A 101 0.14 -14.73 17.55
CA ILE A 101 0.37 -14.60 18.99
C ILE A 101 0.85 -13.17 19.26
N GLY A 102 0.00 -12.37 19.91
CA GLY A 102 0.33 -11.01 20.31
C GLY A 102 1.20 -11.03 21.56
N THR A 103 2.44 -10.57 21.45
CA THR A 103 3.38 -10.48 22.57
C THR A 103 3.51 -9.05 23.10
N VAL A 104 4.00 -8.91 24.32
CA VAL A 104 4.41 -7.60 24.85
C VAL A 104 5.64 -7.11 24.09
N ALA A 105 5.48 -6.02 23.34
CA ALA A 105 6.56 -5.29 22.68
C ALA A 105 7.04 -4.11 23.56
N ASP A 106 8.19 -3.52 23.21
CA ASP A 106 8.87 -2.48 24.01
C ASP A 106 7.94 -1.39 24.53
N LYS A 107 7.18 -0.71 23.66
CA LYS A 107 6.27 0.37 24.07
C LYS A 107 5.27 -0.06 25.15
N THR A 108 4.73 -1.27 25.03
CA THR A 108 3.80 -1.82 26.03
C THR A 108 4.54 -2.17 27.32
N ALA A 109 5.73 -2.76 27.22
CA ALA A 109 6.55 -3.09 28.39
C ALA A 109 6.93 -1.86 29.20
N TYR A 110 7.38 -0.78 28.56
CA TYR A 110 7.64 0.51 29.23
C TYR A 110 6.39 1.06 29.90
N GLY A 111 5.23 0.97 29.23
CA GLY A 111 3.94 1.36 29.80
C GLY A 111 3.60 0.59 31.09
N TYR A 112 3.83 -0.73 31.11
CA TYR A 112 3.62 -1.56 32.30
C TYR A 112 4.56 -1.20 33.45
N VAL A 113 5.86 -1.03 33.17
CA VAL A 113 6.84 -0.66 34.20
C VAL A 113 6.53 0.71 34.79
N LYS A 114 6.16 1.68 33.94
CA LYS A 114 5.78 3.03 34.39
C LYS A 114 4.47 3.06 35.18
N ALA A 115 3.49 2.26 34.78
CA ALA A 115 2.27 2.10 35.57
C ALA A 115 2.58 1.47 36.93
N TYR A 116 3.40 0.41 36.97
CA TYR A 116 3.81 -0.22 38.23
C TYR A 116 4.60 0.73 39.14
N GLU A 117 5.53 1.50 38.58
CA GLU A 117 6.27 2.55 39.31
C GLU A 117 5.32 3.54 39.99
N ARG A 118 4.33 4.06 39.24
CA ARG A 118 3.31 4.96 39.75
C ARG A 118 2.44 4.32 40.82
N ASP A 119 1.93 3.11 40.55
CA ASP A 119 0.95 2.44 41.42
C ASP A 119 1.60 1.90 42.72
N THR A 120 2.92 1.70 42.73
CA THR A 120 3.70 1.31 43.92
C THR A 120 4.43 2.46 44.59
N GLU A 121 4.25 3.69 44.09
CA GLU A 121 4.92 4.91 44.57
C GLU A 121 6.46 4.78 44.63
N GLN A 122 7.03 3.95 43.75
CA GLN A 122 8.47 3.78 43.64
C GLN A 122 9.04 4.78 42.62
N ASN A 123 10.36 4.99 42.69
CA ASN A 123 11.08 5.79 41.69
C ASN A 123 12.28 4.99 41.21
N PHE A 124 12.21 4.52 39.97
CA PHE A 124 13.26 3.77 39.31
C PHE A 124 14.14 4.70 38.49
N ARG A 125 15.42 4.33 38.37
CA ARG A 125 16.32 4.97 37.41
C ARG A 125 15.96 4.50 36.00
N GLY A 126 16.25 5.32 34.99
CA GLY A 126 16.03 4.96 33.58
C GLY A 126 16.58 3.58 33.22
N ALA A 127 17.83 3.29 33.60
CA ALA A 127 18.45 1.98 33.35
C ALA A 127 17.69 0.79 33.99
N GLU A 128 17.04 0.99 35.15
CA GLU A 128 16.23 -0.07 35.77
C GLU A 128 14.90 -0.23 35.04
N ILE A 129 14.30 0.88 34.58
CA ILE A 129 13.09 0.84 33.75
C ILE A 129 13.37 0.07 32.46
N ASP A 130 14.49 0.35 31.79
CA ASP A 130 14.89 -0.34 30.56
C ASP A 130 15.10 -1.84 30.80
N ARG A 131 15.76 -2.20 31.91
CA ARG A 131 15.99 -3.60 32.31
C ARG A 131 14.66 -4.33 32.57
N LEU A 132 13.77 -3.72 33.35
CA LEU A 132 12.47 -4.30 33.69
C LEU A 132 11.58 -4.42 32.45
N ALA A 133 11.57 -3.40 31.59
CA ALA A 133 10.81 -3.41 30.35
C ALA A 133 11.30 -4.55 29.45
N LYS A 134 12.62 -4.66 29.24
CA LYS A 134 13.21 -5.76 28.47
C LYS A 134 12.83 -7.14 29.03
N GLY A 135 12.80 -7.30 30.36
CA GLY A 135 12.38 -8.54 31.02
C GLY A 135 10.90 -8.92 30.81
N ALA A 136 10.04 -7.95 30.46
CA ALA A 136 8.63 -8.19 30.18
C ALA A 136 8.34 -8.46 28.69
N THR A 137 9.27 -8.13 27.78
CA THR A 137 9.08 -8.32 26.34
C THR A 137 8.99 -9.80 25.95
N GLY A 138 8.25 -10.10 24.88
CA GLY A 138 8.09 -11.46 24.35
C GLY A 138 7.07 -12.32 25.08
N VAL A 139 6.59 -11.90 26.27
CA VAL A 139 5.51 -12.60 26.98
C VAL A 139 4.22 -12.52 26.17
N LYS A 140 3.53 -13.66 25.99
CA LYS A 140 2.22 -13.72 25.33
C LYS A 140 1.20 -12.86 26.09
N ARG A 141 0.46 -12.03 25.35
CA ARG A 141 -0.62 -11.19 25.86
C ARG A 141 -1.98 -11.55 25.27
N THR A 142 -2.06 -11.80 23.96
CA THR A 142 -3.31 -12.12 23.25
C THR A 142 -3.07 -13.11 22.12
N THR A 143 -4.16 -13.60 21.51
CA THR A 143 -4.12 -14.28 20.21
C THR A 143 -4.95 -13.49 19.20
N GLY A 144 -4.65 -13.66 17.91
CA GLY A 144 -5.31 -12.94 16.84
C GLY A 144 -5.34 -13.72 15.54
N GLN A 145 -5.60 -13.00 14.44
CA GLN A 145 -5.68 -13.56 13.10
C GLN A 145 -4.52 -13.04 12.26
N HIS A 146 -4.01 -13.87 11.37
CA HIS A 146 -3.13 -13.41 10.31
C HIS A 146 -3.94 -12.51 9.34
N PRO A 147 -3.39 -11.40 8.83
CA PRO A 147 -4.12 -10.49 7.94
C PRO A 147 -4.61 -11.12 6.62
N ALA A 148 -4.03 -12.24 6.19
CA ALA A 148 -4.31 -12.84 4.88
C ALA A 148 -4.37 -14.37 4.86
N GLY A 149 -3.27 -15.03 5.26
CA GLY A 149 -3.05 -16.47 5.21
C GLY A 149 -4.20 -17.39 5.59
N ILE A 150 -4.70 -18.09 4.57
CA ILE A 150 -5.54 -19.28 4.70
C ILE A 150 -4.65 -20.51 4.50
N LEU A 151 -4.66 -21.40 5.48
CA LEU A 151 -3.93 -22.66 5.41
C LEU A 151 -4.84 -23.74 4.84
N VAL A 152 -4.31 -24.52 3.90
CA VAL A 152 -5.06 -25.58 3.21
C VAL A 152 -4.56 -26.94 3.67
N VAL A 153 -5.41 -27.67 4.37
CA VAL A 153 -5.13 -29.02 4.87
C VAL A 153 -5.43 -30.02 3.75
N PRO A 154 -4.47 -30.89 3.38
CA PRO A 154 -4.73 -31.95 2.41
C PRO A 154 -5.83 -32.90 2.89
N ASP A 155 -6.68 -33.39 1.98
CA ASP A 155 -7.84 -34.24 2.31
C ASP A 155 -7.48 -35.61 2.92
N TYR A 156 -6.23 -36.03 2.78
CA TYR A 156 -5.67 -37.25 3.34
C TYR A 156 -4.98 -37.05 4.70
N MET A 157 -4.98 -35.83 5.26
CA MET A 157 -4.42 -35.50 6.58
C MET A 157 -5.46 -34.78 7.45
N ASP A 158 -5.17 -34.65 8.75
CA ASP A 158 -5.96 -33.86 9.69
C ASP A 158 -5.19 -32.60 10.12
N ILE A 159 -5.87 -31.50 10.42
CA ILE A 159 -5.23 -30.29 10.98
C ILE A 159 -4.43 -30.61 12.25
N TYR A 160 -4.87 -31.59 13.04
CA TYR A 160 -4.20 -32.00 14.27
C TYR A 160 -2.86 -32.70 14.05
N ASP A 161 -2.55 -33.12 12.82
CA ASP A 161 -1.21 -33.60 12.44
C ASP A 161 -0.20 -32.43 12.41
N PHE A 162 -0.68 -31.18 12.31
CA PHE A 162 0.15 -29.98 12.20
C PHE A 162 0.06 -29.09 13.45
N THR A 163 -1.14 -28.83 13.95
CA THR A 163 -1.39 -27.84 15.00
C THR A 163 -2.75 -28.05 15.68
N PRO A 164 -2.89 -27.70 16.97
CA PRO A 164 -4.20 -27.45 17.55
C PRO A 164 -4.90 -26.28 16.84
N ILE A 165 -6.20 -26.14 17.08
CA ILE A 165 -7.03 -25.03 16.58
C ILE A 165 -7.69 -24.28 17.74
N GLN A 166 -8.04 -23.03 17.52
CA GLN A 166 -8.76 -22.21 18.49
C GLN A 166 -9.60 -21.13 17.79
N TYR A 167 -10.23 -20.25 18.57
CA TYR A 167 -10.77 -19.00 18.08
C TYR A 167 -9.79 -17.84 18.35
N PRO A 168 -9.73 -16.84 17.47
CA PRO A 168 -8.91 -15.65 17.68
C PRO A 168 -9.47 -14.85 18.85
N ALA A 169 -8.60 -14.45 19.79
CA ALA A 169 -8.99 -13.78 21.03
C ALA A 169 -10.10 -14.50 21.83
N ASP A 170 -10.23 -15.83 21.63
CA ASP A 170 -11.24 -16.69 22.22
C ASP A 170 -12.70 -16.28 21.92
N ASP A 171 -12.92 -15.52 20.84
CA ASP A 171 -14.26 -15.14 20.37
C ASP A 171 -14.97 -16.31 19.67
N LEU A 172 -15.88 -16.96 20.39
CA LEU A 172 -16.68 -18.08 19.89
C LEU A 172 -17.65 -17.72 18.76
N THR A 173 -17.87 -16.42 18.51
CA THR A 173 -18.73 -15.92 17.42
C THR A 173 -17.95 -15.62 16.14
N ALA A 174 -16.62 -15.71 16.17
CA ALA A 174 -15.79 -15.43 15.01
C ALA A 174 -16.09 -16.41 13.85
N ALA A 175 -16.16 -15.87 12.63
CA ALA A 175 -16.46 -16.64 11.42
C ALA A 175 -15.41 -17.70 11.06
N TRP A 176 -14.20 -17.59 11.62
CA TRP A 176 -13.05 -18.43 11.33
C TRP A 176 -12.41 -19.00 12.59
N ARG A 177 -12.09 -20.29 12.53
CA ARG A 177 -11.16 -20.94 13.44
C ARG A 177 -9.74 -20.63 12.99
N THR A 178 -8.85 -20.39 13.95
CA THR A 178 -7.43 -20.14 13.71
C THR A 178 -6.56 -21.32 14.11
N THR A 179 -5.40 -21.47 13.49
CA THR A 179 -4.35 -22.34 14.03
C THR A 179 -3.85 -21.82 15.37
N HIS A 180 -3.49 -22.74 16.26
CA HIS A 180 -2.89 -22.39 17.56
C HIS A 180 -1.42 -21.99 17.41
N PHE A 181 -0.69 -22.71 16.57
CA PHE A 181 0.63 -22.28 16.11
C PHE A 181 0.49 -21.16 15.09
N ASP A 182 1.42 -20.20 15.15
CA ASP A 182 1.59 -19.23 14.07
C ASP A 182 2.13 -19.92 12.82
N PHE A 183 1.98 -19.26 11.67
CA PHE A 183 2.44 -19.82 10.40
C PHE A 183 3.95 -20.08 10.37
N HIS A 184 4.77 -19.27 11.06
CA HIS A 184 6.22 -19.45 11.09
C HIS A 184 6.62 -20.82 11.64
N SER A 185 5.87 -21.34 12.61
CA SER A 185 6.12 -22.65 13.22
C SER A 185 5.78 -23.84 12.32
N ILE A 186 4.97 -23.63 11.26
CA ILE A 186 4.46 -24.68 10.37
C ILE A 186 4.68 -24.39 8.88
N HIS A 187 5.52 -23.41 8.56
CA HIS A 187 5.74 -22.88 7.21
C HIS A 187 6.07 -23.96 6.17
N ASP A 188 6.89 -24.96 6.55
CA ASP A 188 7.37 -25.99 5.62
C ASP A 188 6.44 -27.22 5.51
N ASN A 189 5.34 -27.23 6.27
CA ASN A 189 4.47 -28.41 6.40
C ASN A 189 3.14 -28.26 5.66
N ILE A 190 2.67 -27.03 5.46
CA ILE A 190 1.32 -26.75 4.93
C ILE A 190 1.34 -25.56 3.97
N LEU A 191 0.58 -25.67 2.88
CA LEU A 191 0.45 -24.60 1.89
C LEU A 191 -0.43 -23.47 2.43
N LYS A 192 -0.06 -22.24 2.07
CA LYS A 192 -0.77 -21.01 2.44
C LYS A 192 -1.20 -20.25 1.20
N LEU A 193 -2.46 -19.79 1.21
CA LEU A 193 -2.99 -18.79 0.29
C LEU A 193 -3.04 -17.44 1.01
N ASP A 194 -2.24 -16.48 0.57
CA ASP A 194 -2.25 -15.13 1.11
C ASP A 194 -3.26 -14.27 0.35
N ILE A 195 -4.50 -14.33 0.83
CA ILE A 195 -5.62 -13.52 0.34
C ILE A 195 -5.59 -12.19 1.12
N LEU A 196 -4.83 -11.22 0.60
CA LEU A 196 -4.55 -9.92 1.21
C LEU A 196 -5.67 -8.91 0.94
N GLY A 197 -5.90 -8.01 1.88
CA GLY A 197 -6.74 -6.83 1.71
C GLY A 197 -5.84 -5.65 1.39
N HIS A 198 -6.14 -4.94 0.30
CA HIS A 198 -5.34 -3.83 -0.19
C HIS A 198 -6.24 -2.73 -0.77
N ASP A 199 -5.79 -1.48 -0.68
CA ASP A 199 -6.56 -0.32 -1.15
C ASP A 199 -6.47 -0.12 -2.66
N ASP A 200 -5.33 -0.44 -3.27
CA ASP A 200 -5.15 -0.35 -4.73
C ASP A 200 -6.29 -0.96 -5.57
N PRO A 201 -6.75 -2.22 -5.35
CA PRO A 201 -7.92 -2.75 -6.06
C PRO A 201 -9.20 -1.95 -5.82
N THR A 202 -9.42 -1.44 -4.61
CA THR A 202 -10.59 -0.61 -4.28
C THR A 202 -10.51 0.73 -5.02
N MET A 203 -9.34 1.37 -5.00
CA MET A 203 -9.10 2.65 -5.64
C MET A 203 -9.25 2.54 -7.16
N ILE A 204 -8.60 1.57 -7.80
CA ILE A 204 -8.68 1.42 -9.26
C ILE A 204 -10.09 1.07 -9.73
N ARG A 205 -10.84 0.30 -8.94
CA ARG A 205 -12.25 0.03 -9.20
C ARG A 205 -13.08 1.30 -9.12
N MET A 206 -12.92 2.11 -8.06
CA MET A 206 -13.65 3.38 -7.95
C MET A 206 -13.30 4.33 -9.09
N LEU A 207 -12.03 4.40 -9.49
CA LEU A 207 -11.59 5.19 -10.65
C LEU A 207 -12.27 4.71 -11.95
N GLN A 208 -12.37 3.39 -12.16
CA GLN A 208 -13.09 2.81 -13.29
C GLN A 208 -14.60 3.11 -13.23
N ASP A 209 -15.23 2.91 -12.08
CA ASP A 209 -16.68 3.11 -11.89
C ASP A 209 -17.07 4.59 -12.11
N LEU A 210 -16.21 5.54 -11.71
CA LEU A 210 -16.44 6.98 -11.89
C LEU A 210 -16.13 7.49 -13.30
N SER A 211 -15.15 6.90 -14.00
CA SER A 211 -14.69 7.39 -15.30
C SER A 211 -15.23 6.61 -16.50
N GLY A 212 -15.64 5.36 -16.31
CA GLY A 212 -15.97 4.40 -17.37
C GLY A 212 -14.75 3.86 -18.13
N ILE A 213 -13.52 4.21 -17.74
CA ILE A 213 -12.29 3.78 -18.40
C ILE A 213 -11.86 2.41 -17.88
N ASP A 214 -11.58 1.47 -18.78
CA ASP A 214 -10.97 0.19 -18.42
C ASP A 214 -9.49 0.40 -18.05
N PRO A 215 -9.07 0.14 -16.80
CA PRO A 215 -7.68 0.32 -16.37
C PRO A 215 -6.67 -0.50 -17.19
N LYS A 216 -7.10 -1.56 -17.86
CA LYS A 216 -6.23 -2.41 -18.70
C LYS A 216 -5.87 -1.78 -20.03
N THR A 217 -6.59 -0.75 -20.47
CA THR A 217 -6.28 -0.01 -21.70
C THR A 217 -5.32 1.16 -21.46
N ILE A 218 -4.97 1.44 -20.20
CA ILE A 218 -4.07 2.55 -19.85
C ILE A 218 -2.63 2.18 -20.28
N PRO A 219 -1.94 3.04 -21.05
CA PRO A 219 -0.55 2.83 -21.44
C PRO A 219 0.40 2.87 -20.25
N THR A 220 1.42 2.01 -20.26
CA THR A 220 2.42 1.89 -19.19
C THR A 220 3.62 2.82 -19.37
N ASP A 221 3.69 3.54 -20.49
CA ASP A 221 4.76 4.46 -20.86
C ASP A 221 4.23 5.84 -21.28
N ASP A 222 3.04 6.22 -20.81
CA ASP A 222 2.45 7.54 -21.07
C ASP A 222 3.40 8.67 -20.64
N PRO A 223 3.86 9.54 -21.54
CA PRO A 223 4.84 10.58 -21.21
C PRO A 223 4.34 11.57 -20.15
N GLY A 224 3.03 11.87 -20.13
CA GLY A 224 2.43 12.74 -19.13
C GLY A 224 2.42 12.10 -17.74
N VAL A 225 2.08 10.81 -17.66
CA VAL A 225 2.15 10.06 -16.39
C VAL A 225 3.59 9.93 -15.90
N MET A 226 4.51 9.57 -16.79
CA MET A 226 5.94 9.44 -16.44
C MET A 226 6.56 10.77 -15.98
N ALA A 227 6.06 11.91 -16.49
CA ALA A 227 6.53 13.22 -16.06
C ALA A 227 6.28 13.50 -14.56
N LEU A 228 5.28 12.87 -13.93
CA LEU A 228 5.02 13.02 -12.49
C LEU A 228 6.21 12.61 -11.62
N PHE A 229 6.99 11.63 -12.07
CA PHE A 229 8.11 11.08 -11.31
C PHE A 229 9.37 11.94 -11.38
N SER A 230 9.37 12.99 -12.20
CA SER A 230 10.52 13.88 -12.40
C SER A 230 10.21 15.36 -12.21
N GLY A 231 8.93 15.75 -12.02
CA GLY A 231 8.55 17.15 -11.85
C GLY A 231 7.06 17.34 -11.58
N THR A 232 6.66 18.61 -11.44
CA THR A 232 5.27 19.03 -11.16
C THR A 232 4.57 19.67 -12.36
N ASP A 233 5.30 19.98 -13.43
CA ASP A 233 4.79 20.76 -14.58
C ASP A 233 3.51 20.18 -15.18
N ILE A 234 3.41 18.86 -15.29
CA ILE A 234 2.23 18.17 -15.84
C ILE A 234 0.97 18.36 -14.99
N LEU A 235 1.13 18.66 -13.70
CA LEU A 235 0.01 18.96 -12.79
C LEU A 235 -0.45 20.41 -12.90
N GLY A 236 0.33 21.29 -13.55
CA GLY A 236 0.05 22.73 -13.66
C GLY A 236 0.31 23.52 -12.38
N VAL A 237 1.17 23.01 -11.50
CA VAL A 237 1.55 23.64 -10.22
C VAL A 237 3.06 23.67 -10.05
N THR A 238 3.55 24.62 -9.25
CA THR A 238 4.96 24.76 -8.90
C THR A 238 5.34 23.87 -7.71
N PRO A 239 6.63 23.49 -7.58
CA PRO A 239 7.09 22.75 -6.42
C PRO A 239 6.84 23.45 -5.08
N GLU A 240 6.91 24.78 -5.05
CA GLU A 240 6.67 25.60 -3.86
C GLU A 240 5.20 25.58 -3.44
N GLU A 241 4.27 25.60 -4.39
CA GLU A 241 2.83 25.56 -4.10
C GLU A 241 2.42 24.28 -3.38
N ILE A 242 2.99 23.14 -3.79
CA ILE A 242 2.64 21.82 -3.24
C ILE A 242 3.68 21.24 -2.28
N GLN A 243 4.76 21.97 -1.99
CA GLN A 243 5.87 21.54 -1.14
C GLN A 243 6.46 20.18 -1.56
N SER A 244 6.56 19.97 -2.88
CA SER A 244 7.04 18.73 -3.49
C SER A 244 7.68 19.01 -4.84
N SER A 245 8.89 18.49 -5.06
CA SER A 245 9.59 18.59 -6.35
C SER A 245 9.03 17.65 -7.43
N THR A 246 8.36 16.58 -7.01
CA THR A 246 7.73 15.58 -7.89
C THR A 246 6.21 15.67 -7.78
N GLY A 247 5.53 15.22 -8.84
CA GLY A 247 4.08 15.11 -8.91
C GLY A 247 3.51 13.81 -8.30
N THR A 248 4.26 13.08 -7.48
CA THR A 248 3.87 11.74 -7.01
C THR A 248 3.06 11.71 -5.71
N LEU A 249 2.67 12.84 -5.13
CA LEU A 249 1.84 12.88 -3.92
C LEU A 249 0.57 11.99 -4.06
N GLY A 250 0.36 11.10 -3.10
CA GLY A 250 -0.77 10.16 -3.11
C GLY A 250 -0.69 9.02 -4.14
N VAL A 251 0.33 8.97 -5.00
CA VAL A 251 0.60 7.80 -5.86
C VAL A 251 1.13 6.67 -4.96
N PRO A 252 0.54 5.45 -4.99
CA PRO A 252 1.01 4.32 -4.19
C PRO A 252 2.51 4.07 -4.36
N GLU A 253 3.18 3.74 -3.26
CA GLU A 253 4.64 3.64 -3.09
C GLU A 253 5.42 4.95 -3.28
N PHE A 254 5.15 5.67 -4.37
CA PHE A 254 5.95 6.82 -4.81
C PHE A 254 5.59 8.15 -4.15
N GLY A 255 4.49 8.23 -3.40
CA GLY A 255 4.05 9.46 -2.73
C GLY A 255 4.74 9.72 -1.38
N THR A 256 5.41 8.73 -0.79
CA THR A 256 6.07 8.89 0.51
C THR A 256 7.23 9.88 0.41
N ARG A 257 7.49 10.63 1.47
CA ARG A 257 8.62 11.59 1.52
C ARG A 257 9.97 10.92 1.21
N PHE A 258 10.15 9.69 1.66
CA PHE A 258 11.36 8.92 1.39
C PHE A 258 11.54 8.63 -0.09
N VAL A 259 10.50 8.11 -0.74
CA VAL A 259 10.57 7.77 -2.17
C VAL A 259 10.62 9.01 -3.05
N ARG A 260 9.93 10.11 -2.68
CA ARG A 260 10.09 11.40 -3.36
C ARG A 260 11.54 11.88 -3.37
N GLY A 261 12.27 11.74 -2.25
CA GLY A 261 13.70 12.03 -2.21
C GLY A 261 14.53 11.14 -3.13
N MET A 262 14.19 9.85 -3.26
CA MET A 262 14.85 8.97 -4.22
C MET A 262 14.57 9.39 -5.67
N LEU A 263 13.34 9.79 -5.98
CA LEU A 263 12.95 10.27 -7.31
C LEU A 263 13.69 11.56 -7.70
N GLU A 264 13.86 12.49 -6.75
CA GLU A 264 14.66 13.70 -6.93
C GLU A 264 16.12 13.42 -7.30
N GLU A 265 16.71 12.37 -6.73
CA GLU A 265 18.10 12.02 -7.00
C GLU A 265 18.28 11.19 -8.28
N THR A 266 17.25 10.45 -8.69
CA THR A 266 17.36 9.45 -9.77
C THR A 266 16.68 9.83 -11.08
N HIS A 267 15.67 10.71 -11.06
CA HIS A 267 14.90 11.17 -12.23
C HIS A 267 14.54 10.03 -13.23
N PRO A 268 13.78 9.01 -12.79
CA PRO A 268 13.46 7.86 -13.62
C PRO A 268 12.62 8.27 -14.84
N LYS A 269 12.91 7.63 -15.97
CA LYS A 269 12.26 7.87 -17.27
C LYS A 269 11.59 6.63 -17.85
N THR A 270 11.90 5.46 -17.30
CA THR A 270 11.45 4.16 -17.82
C THR A 270 10.70 3.36 -16.75
N PHE A 271 9.87 2.42 -17.18
CA PHE A 271 9.20 1.47 -16.28
C PHE A 271 10.22 0.64 -15.51
N ALA A 272 11.30 0.17 -16.17
CA ALA A 272 12.34 -0.60 -15.50
C ALA A 272 13.05 0.20 -14.39
N GLU A 273 13.28 1.51 -14.58
CA GLU A 273 13.85 2.37 -13.53
C GLU A 273 12.87 2.56 -12.36
N LEU A 274 11.57 2.77 -12.64
CA LEU A 274 10.54 2.82 -11.58
C LEU A 274 10.45 1.51 -10.81
N LEU A 275 10.57 0.37 -11.49
CA LEU A 275 10.62 -0.95 -10.86
C LEU A 275 11.79 -1.04 -9.88
N LYS A 276 12.98 -0.60 -10.29
CA LYS A 276 14.16 -0.58 -9.41
C LYS A 276 13.95 0.34 -8.21
N ILE A 277 13.38 1.53 -8.41
CA ILE A 277 13.10 2.46 -7.31
C ILE A 277 12.09 1.84 -6.33
N SER A 278 11.04 1.18 -6.84
CA SER A 278 10.11 0.44 -6.00
C SER A 278 10.86 -0.57 -5.14
N GLY A 279 11.67 -1.45 -5.74
CA GLY A 279 12.45 -2.43 -4.96
C GLY A 279 13.43 -1.78 -3.96
N LEU A 280 14.13 -0.72 -4.34
CA LEU A 280 15.08 -0.01 -3.49
C LEU A 280 14.43 0.73 -2.31
N SER A 281 13.18 1.16 -2.50
CA SER A 281 12.42 1.87 -1.48
C SER A 281 11.87 0.96 -0.38
N HIS A 282 11.86 -0.36 -0.61
CA HIS A 282 11.28 -1.35 0.27
C HIS A 282 12.35 -2.22 0.92
N GLY A 283 12.92 -1.71 2.02
CA GLY A 283 13.79 -2.48 2.89
C GLY A 283 14.80 -1.60 3.64
N THR A 284 15.09 -1.97 4.88
CA THR A 284 16.16 -1.32 5.65
C THR A 284 17.52 -1.63 5.01
N ASP A 285 18.38 -0.61 4.95
CA ASP A 285 19.75 -0.68 4.40
C ASP A 285 19.82 -1.10 2.91
N VAL A 286 18.75 -0.87 2.14
CA VAL A 286 18.73 -1.07 0.68
C VAL A 286 19.20 0.18 -0.05
N TRP A 287 18.58 1.33 0.23
CA TRP A 287 18.95 2.63 -0.34
C TRP A 287 19.97 3.39 0.51
N LEU A 288 19.53 3.88 1.68
CA LEU A 288 20.32 4.72 2.58
C LEU A 288 21.60 4.01 3.04
N GLY A 289 22.74 4.66 2.87
CA GLY A 289 24.05 4.10 3.24
C GLY A 289 24.47 2.87 2.41
N ASN A 290 23.80 2.63 1.28
CA ASN A 290 24.07 1.50 0.38
C ASN A 290 23.98 1.93 -1.10
N ALA A 291 22.88 1.64 -1.80
CA ALA A 291 22.71 2.02 -3.22
C ALA A 291 22.92 3.52 -3.47
N GLU A 292 22.44 4.37 -2.57
CA GLU A 292 22.62 5.82 -2.62
C GLU A 292 24.10 6.22 -2.70
N GLU A 293 24.95 5.67 -1.83
CA GLU A 293 26.38 5.97 -1.78
C GLU A 293 27.11 5.45 -3.03
N LEU A 294 26.72 4.26 -3.52
CA LEU A 294 27.31 3.66 -4.71
C LEU A 294 27.03 4.50 -5.96
N ILE A 295 25.82 5.07 -6.08
CA ILE A 295 25.44 5.96 -7.17
C ILE A 295 26.14 7.32 -7.01
N LYS A 296 26.11 7.92 -5.81
CA LYS A 296 26.75 9.23 -5.54
C LYS A 296 28.26 9.21 -5.77
N ASN A 297 28.93 8.12 -5.46
CA ASN A 297 30.38 7.96 -5.69
C ASN A 297 30.74 7.55 -7.13
N GLY A 298 29.74 7.35 -8.00
CA GLY A 298 29.95 6.95 -9.39
C GLY A 298 30.47 5.51 -9.56
N THR A 299 30.32 4.67 -8.54
CA THR A 299 30.73 3.25 -8.58
C THR A 299 29.80 2.44 -9.50
N VAL A 300 28.51 2.76 -9.48
CA VAL A 300 27.47 2.09 -10.29
C VAL A 300 26.48 3.12 -10.84
N THR A 301 25.81 2.78 -11.93
CA THR A 301 24.69 3.56 -12.45
C THR A 301 23.35 2.96 -12.02
N MET A 302 22.24 3.68 -12.21
CA MET A 302 20.91 3.18 -11.85
C MET A 302 20.54 1.85 -12.54
N PRO A 303 20.88 1.63 -13.83
CA PRO A 303 20.74 0.32 -14.46
C PRO A 303 21.55 -0.82 -13.82
N ASP A 304 22.65 -0.54 -13.11
CA ASP A 304 23.55 -1.56 -12.55
C ASP A 304 23.28 -1.86 -11.06
N VAL A 305 22.47 -1.04 -10.39
CA VAL A 305 22.20 -1.21 -8.96
C VAL A 305 21.27 -2.41 -8.70
N ILE A 306 21.49 -3.08 -7.56
CA ILE A 306 20.65 -4.19 -7.09
C ILE A 306 19.30 -3.64 -6.64
N GLY A 307 18.28 -3.73 -7.49
CA GLY A 307 16.95 -3.19 -7.21
C GLY A 307 15.98 -4.25 -6.67
N CYS A 308 16.14 -5.50 -7.09
CA CYS A 308 15.30 -6.62 -6.67
C CYS A 308 16.15 -7.84 -6.34
N ARG A 309 15.59 -8.81 -5.61
CA ARG A 309 16.31 -10.06 -5.29
C ARG A 309 16.67 -10.85 -6.55
N ASP A 310 15.81 -10.80 -7.57
CA ASP A 310 16.00 -11.49 -8.85
C ASP A 310 17.28 -11.04 -9.54
N ASP A 311 17.63 -9.76 -9.44
CA ASP A 311 18.89 -9.19 -9.96
C ASP A 311 20.09 -9.93 -9.36
N ILE A 312 20.08 -10.22 -8.05
CA ILE A 312 21.14 -10.98 -7.37
C ILE A 312 21.35 -12.34 -7.99
N MET A 313 20.26 -13.08 -8.23
CA MET A 313 20.38 -14.42 -8.80
C MET A 313 20.90 -14.35 -10.24
N MET A 314 20.34 -13.45 -11.06
CA MET A 314 20.69 -13.34 -12.48
C MET A 314 22.11 -12.81 -12.68
N ASP A 315 22.51 -11.77 -11.96
CA ASP A 315 23.85 -11.18 -12.02
C ASP A 315 24.91 -12.22 -11.64
N LEU A 316 24.70 -12.96 -10.55
CA LEU A 316 25.65 -13.99 -10.11
C LEU A 316 25.75 -15.13 -11.13
N ILE A 317 24.65 -15.55 -11.74
CA ILE A 317 24.68 -16.55 -12.82
C ILE A 317 25.46 -16.02 -14.03
N HIS A 318 25.23 -14.75 -14.42
CA HIS A 318 25.97 -14.12 -15.52
C HIS A 318 27.47 -13.96 -15.21
N MET A 319 27.83 -13.73 -13.95
CA MET A 319 29.22 -13.67 -13.47
C MET A 319 29.84 -15.07 -13.30
N GLY A 320 29.10 -16.16 -13.53
CA GLY A 320 29.63 -17.52 -13.53
C GLY A 320 29.49 -18.28 -12.21
N VAL A 321 28.73 -17.75 -11.24
CA VAL A 321 28.35 -18.48 -10.03
C VAL A 321 27.31 -19.55 -10.39
N GLU A 322 27.45 -20.74 -9.80
CA GLU A 322 26.51 -21.86 -10.01
C GLU A 322 25.08 -21.47 -9.59
N SER A 323 24.07 -21.85 -10.38
CA SER A 323 22.70 -21.36 -10.27
C SER A 323 22.00 -21.68 -8.94
N ASP A 324 22.17 -22.88 -8.38
CA ASP A 324 21.64 -23.24 -7.05
C ASP A 324 22.32 -22.43 -5.94
N LYS A 325 23.61 -22.12 -6.08
CA LYS A 325 24.34 -21.22 -5.15
C LYS A 325 23.88 -19.77 -5.28
N ALA A 326 23.71 -19.25 -6.50
CA ALA A 326 23.18 -17.91 -6.74
C ALA A 326 21.78 -17.73 -6.13
N PHE A 327 20.89 -18.72 -6.32
CA PHE A 327 19.57 -18.75 -5.69
C PHE A 327 19.64 -18.72 -4.15
N LYS A 328 20.54 -19.52 -3.56
CA LYS A 328 20.73 -19.53 -2.09
C LYS A 328 21.23 -18.19 -1.57
N ILE A 329 22.19 -17.57 -2.26
CA ILE A 329 22.71 -16.24 -1.92
C ILE A 329 21.57 -15.22 -1.97
N MET A 330 20.80 -15.18 -3.07
CA MET A 330 19.62 -14.31 -3.20
C MET A 330 18.65 -14.47 -2.02
N GLU A 331 18.26 -15.71 -1.68
CA GLU A 331 17.31 -15.97 -0.58
C GLU A 331 17.87 -15.59 0.79
N HIS A 332 19.19 -15.67 0.98
CA HIS A 332 19.84 -15.29 2.24
C HIS A 332 19.91 -13.77 2.39
N VAL A 333 20.31 -13.06 1.33
CA VAL A 333 20.43 -11.60 1.28
C VAL A 333 19.06 -10.95 1.43
N ARG A 334 18.04 -11.39 0.68
CA ARG A 334 16.68 -10.80 0.77
C ARG A 334 16.01 -10.97 2.14
N LYS A 335 16.53 -11.86 2.98
CA LYS A 335 16.07 -12.10 4.37
C LYS A 335 16.98 -11.44 5.41
N GLY A 336 17.96 -10.63 4.99
CA GLY A 336 18.85 -9.92 5.88
C GLY A 336 19.84 -10.80 6.64
N ARG A 337 20.12 -12.00 6.14
CA ARG A 337 20.99 -12.98 6.80
C ARG A 337 22.47 -12.84 6.37
N GLY A 338 22.79 -11.86 5.54
CA GLY A 338 24.14 -11.66 4.99
C GLY A 338 24.57 -12.80 4.06
N ILE A 339 25.88 -12.94 3.85
CA ILE A 339 26.48 -13.98 3.01
C ILE A 339 27.60 -14.66 3.82
N PRO A 340 27.56 -16.00 4.02
CA PRO A 340 28.64 -16.75 4.65
C PRO A 340 29.99 -16.56 3.95
N ASP A 341 31.09 -16.58 4.70
CA ASP A 341 32.44 -16.33 4.16
C ASP A 341 32.84 -17.28 3.02
N GLU A 342 32.41 -18.54 3.09
CA GLU A 342 32.62 -19.53 2.01
C GLU A 342 31.95 -19.08 0.70
N TRP A 343 30.71 -18.60 0.77
CA TRP A 343 29.98 -18.15 -0.42
C TRP A 343 30.56 -16.84 -0.96
N GLN A 344 31.07 -15.96 -0.10
CA GLN A 344 31.81 -14.78 -0.56
C GLN A 344 33.11 -15.16 -1.27
N ALA A 345 33.81 -16.21 -0.82
CA ALA A 345 35.00 -16.71 -1.52
C ALA A 345 34.66 -17.24 -2.92
N ASP A 346 33.53 -17.93 -3.07
CA ASP A 346 33.03 -18.37 -4.38
C ASP A 346 32.67 -17.19 -5.28
N MET A 347 32.01 -16.15 -4.74
CA MET A 347 31.69 -14.92 -5.49
C MET A 347 32.98 -14.25 -5.98
N ARG A 348 34.00 -14.12 -5.12
CA ARG A 348 35.30 -13.55 -5.52
C ARG A 348 36.03 -14.43 -6.54
N ALA A 349 35.90 -15.76 -6.46
CA ALA A 349 36.47 -16.68 -7.45
C ALA A 349 35.78 -16.58 -8.82
N ALA A 350 34.55 -16.07 -8.86
CA ALA A 350 33.79 -15.75 -10.06
C ALA A 350 33.94 -14.26 -10.48
N ASP A 351 34.96 -13.56 -9.97
CA ASP A 351 35.24 -12.15 -10.26
C ASP A 351 34.07 -11.19 -9.94
N VAL A 352 33.19 -11.55 -9.00
CA VAL A 352 32.12 -10.66 -8.53
C VAL A 352 32.75 -9.45 -7.82
N PRO A 353 32.41 -8.20 -8.19
CA PRO A 353 33.01 -7.02 -7.60
C PRO A 353 32.79 -6.91 -6.07
N GLU A 354 33.79 -6.41 -5.35
CA GLU A 354 33.69 -6.29 -3.88
C GLU A 354 32.59 -5.31 -3.44
N TRP A 355 32.29 -4.28 -4.25
CA TRP A 355 31.16 -3.39 -3.98
C TRP A 355 29.83 -4.14 -3.97
N TYR A 356 29.68 -5.15 -4.84
CA TYR A 356 28.47 -5.95 -4.97
C TYR A 356 28.27 -6.83 -3.73
N ILE A 357 29.34 -7.51 -3.31
CA ILE A 357 29.36 -8.30 -2.06
C ILE A 357 29.04 -7.40 -0.86
N GLY A 358 29.67 -6.22 -0.79
CA GLY A 358 29.41 -5.23 0.26
C GLY A 358 27.96 -4.75 0.29
N ALA A 359 27.34 -4.52 -0.87
CA ALA A 359 25.93 -4.13 -0.97
C ALA A 359 25.00 -5.25 -0.48
N CYS A 360 25.25 -6.49 -0.88
CA CYS A 360 24.49 -7.67 -0.42
C CYS A 360 24.55 -7.89 1.09
N LEU A 361 25.69 -7.60 1.73
CA LEU A 361 25.86 -7.76 3.18
C LEU A 361 25.06 -6.74 4.02
N LYS A 362 24.73 -5.58 3.43
CA LYS A 362 23.98 -4.51 4.12
C LYS A 362 22.46 -4.78 4.14
N ILE A 363 21.91 -5.22 3.01
CA ILE A 363 20.46 -5.43 2.78
C ILE A 363 19.82 -6.25 3.91
N LYS A 364 18.74 -5.72 4.51
CA LYS A 364 17.94 -6.44 5.53
C LYS A 364 16.70 -7.12 4.96
N TYR A 365 16.16 -6.58 3.87
CA TYR A 365 15.00 -7.09 3.19
C TYR A 365 14.99 -6.60 1.74
N MET A 366 14.49 -7.40 0.80
CA MET A 366 14.44 -7.02 -0.62
C MET A 366 13.24 -7.68 -1.33
N PHE A 367 12.56 -6.91 -2.18
CA PHE A 367 11.41 -7.36 -2.98
C PHE A 367 11.78 -8.32 -4.12
N PRO A 368 10.86 -9.24 -4.51
CA PRO A 368 10.89 -9.85 -5.82
C PRO A 368 10.47 -8.87 -6.93
N LYS A 369 11.11 -9.02 -8.10
CA LYS A 369 10.84 -8.23 -9.30
C LYS A 369 9.38 -8.30 -9.75
N ALA A 370 8.75 -9.46 -9.61
CA ALA A 370 7.32 -9.64 -9.92
C ALA A 370 6.40 -8.76 -9.05
N HIS A 371 6.73 -8.61 -7.77
CA HIS A 371 5.93 -7.79 -6.86
C HIS A 371 6.11 -6.30 -7.18
N ALA A 372 7.36 -5.86 -7.35
CA ALA A 372 7.65 -4.51 -7.81
C ALA A 372 6.95 -4.18 -9.14
N ALA A 373 7.01 -5.08 -10.13
CA ALA A 373 6.33 -4.88 -11.42
C ALA A 373 4.80 -4.73 -11.28
N ALA A 374 4.15 -5.55 -10.44
CA ALA A 374 2.72 -5.45 -10.19
C ALA A 374 2.32 -4.11 -9.54
N TYR A 375 3.13 -3.65 -8.59
CA TYR A 375 2.88 -2.42 -7.83
C TYR A 375 3.12 -1.18 -8.69
N VAL A 376 4.21 -1.16 -9.47
CA VAL A 376 4.48 -0.06 -10.41
C VAL A 376 3.40 0.01 -11.50
N LEU A 377 2.95 -1.13 -12.04
CA LEU A 377 1.84 -1.15 -12.99
C LEU A 377 0.57 -0.51 -12.40
N MET A 378 0.26 -0.81 -11.14
CA MET A 378 -0.90 -0.24 -10.45
C MET A 378 -0.72 1.26 -10.17
N ALA A 379 0.47 1.67 -9.74
CA ALA A 379 0.82 3.06 -9.51
C ALA A 379 0.67 3.89 -10.79
N LEU A 380 1.13 3.40 -11.94
CA LEU A 380 0.98 4.09 -13.23
C LEU A 380 -0.48 4.19 -13.66
N ARG A 381 -1.27 3.13 -13.48
CA ARG A 381 -2.72 3.17 -13.75
C ARG A 381 -3.44 4.21 -12.90
N ILE A 382 -3.14 4.30 -11.61
CA ILE A 382 -3.72 5.30 -10.71
C ILE A 382 -3.23 6.71 -11.10
N ALA A 383 -1.95 6.85 -11.41
CA ALA A 383 -1.33 8.10 -11.80
C ALA A 383 -1.90 8.66 -13.12
N TYR A 384 -2.34 7.80 -14.04
CA TYR A 384 -3.08 8.21 -15.24
C TYR A 384 -4.32 9.05 -14.91
N PHE A 385 -5.11 8.62 -13.92
CA PHE A 385 -6.26 9.39 -13.46
C PHE A 385 -5.82 10.68 -12.75
N LYS A 386 -4.71 10.68 -12.02
CA LYS A 386 -4.17 11.89 -11.41
C LYS A 386 -3.85 12.98 -12.45
N VAL A 387 -3.28 12.59 -13.58
CA VAL A 387 -2.95 13.51 -14.69
C VAL A 387 -4.21 13.95 -15.42
N TYR A 388 -4.97 13.01 -15.96
CA TYR A 388 -6.00 13.29 -16.96
C TYR A 388 -7.43 13.44 -16.39
N TYR A 389 -7.69 12.92 -15.19
CA TYR A 389 -8.99 12.93 -14.51
C TYR A 389 -8.85 13.33 -13.03
N PRO A 390 -8.24 14.50 -12.74
CA PRO A 390 -7.76 14.85 -11.39
C PRO A 390 -8.84 14.78 -10.31
N LEU A 391 -10.05 15.29 -10.59
CA LEU A 391 -11.12 15.30 -9.60
C LEU A 391 -11.64 13.88 -9.29
N VAL A 392 -11.64 12.99 -10.28
CA VAL A 392 -11.94 11.55 -10.10
C VAL A 392 -10.86 10.89 -9.25
N TYR A 393 -9.59 11.23 -9.49
CA TYR A 393 -8.47 10.78 -8.65
C TYR A 393 -8.61 11.22 -7.19
N TYR A 394 -8.85 12.51 -6.95
CA TYR A 394 -8.97 13.03 -5.59
C TYR A 394 -10.20 12.45 -4.87
N ALA A 395 -11.35 12.34 -5.56
CA ALA A 395 -12.54 11.69 -5.00
C ALA A 395 -12.22 10.24 -4.55
N ALA A 396 -11.55 9.46 -5.39
CA ALA A 396 -11.15 8.10 -5.04
C ALA A 396 -10.10 8.05 -3.92
N TYR A 397 -9.10 8.93 -3.95
CA TYR A 397 -8.05 8.99 -2.93
C TYR A 397 -8.64 9.27 -1.54
N PHE A 398 -9.46 10.32 -1.42
CA PHE A 398 -10.03 10.70 -0.13
C PHE A 398 -11.11 9.74 0.36
N SER A 399 -11.74 8.96 -0.52
CA SER A 399 -12.75 7.97 -0.12
C SER A 399 -12.15 6.64 0.32
N VAL A 400 -10.98 6.28 -0.22
CA VAL A 400 -10.42 4.92 -0.06
C VAL A 400 -9.19 4.91 0.85
N ARG A 401 -8.29 5.91 0.75
CA ARG A 401 -6.98 5.88 1.42
C ARG A 401 -6.86 6.81 2.62
N ALA A 402 -7.69 7.86 2.67
CA ALA A 402 -7.57 8.90 3.69
C ALA A 402 -8.55 8.63 4.84
N ASP A 403 -8.02 8.59 6.06
CA ASP A 403 -8.82 8.37 7.27
C ASP A 403 -8.80 9.58 8.24
N ASP A 404 -7.76 10.41 8.17
CA ASP A 404 -7.54 11.54 9.07
C ASP A 404 -7.76 12.87 8.32
N PHE A 405 -8.85 13.58 8.64
CA PHE A 405 -9.23 14.84 7.98
C PHE A 405 -9.23 16.02 8.95
N ASP A 406 -8.83 17.18 8.43
CA ASP A 406 -9.19 18.49 8.97
C ASP A 406 -10.16 19.14 8.00
N LEU A 407 -11.42 18.69 8.07
CA LEU A 407 -12.47 19.09 7.14
C LEU A 407 -12.68 20.60 7.11
N VAL A 408 -12.56 21.26 8.27
CA VAL A 408 -12.75 22.71 8.40
C VAL A 408 -11.67 23.46 7.64
N SER A 409 -10.40 23.05 7.78
CA SER A 409 -9.30 23.67 7.03
C SER A 409 -9.45 23.39 5.54
N MET A 410 -9.78 22.16 5.15
CA MET A 410 -9.99 21.77 3.75
C MET A 410 -11.09 22.59 3.08
N SER A 411 -12.24 22.79 3.72
CA SER A 411 -13.37 23.55 3.17
C SER A 411 -13.16 25.07 3.14
N ARG A 412 -12.18 25.59 3.87
CA ARG A 412 -11.81 27.02 3.90
C ARG A 412 -10.75 27.40 2.86
N GLY A 413 -10.23 26.41 2.13
CA GLY A 413 -9.32 26.61 1.00
C GLY A 413 -7.83 26.63 1.35
N LYS A 414 -7.02 27.01 0.35
CA LYS A 414 -5.55 26.86 0.31
C LYS A 414 -4.83 27.34 1.57
N GLU A 415 -5.09 28.58 1.99
CA GLU A 415 -4.39 29.20 3.11
C GLU A 415 -4.67 28.49 4.43
N ALA A 416 -5.90 28.01 4.65
CA ALA A 416 -6.25 27.27 5.85
C ALA A 416 -5.53 25.92 5.90
N VAL A 417 -5.49 25.19 4.78
CA VAL A 417 -4.74 23.92 4.66
C VAL A 417 -3.24 24.13 4.88
N LYS A 418 -2.63 25.15 4.25
CA LYS A 418 -1.20 25.45 4.43
C LYS A 418 -0.85 25.78 5.89
N ASN A 419 -1.68 26.57 6.56
CA ASN A 419 -1.50 26.88 7.98
C ASN A 419 -1.58 25.61 8.87
N ALA A 420 -2.52 24.71 8.57
CA ALA A 420 -2.64 23.44 9.29
C ALA A 420 -1.40 22.55 9.07
N MET A 421 -0.90 22.48 7.83
CA MET A 421 0.35 21.76 7.49
C MET A 421 1.55 22.36 8.23
N GLU A 422 1.71 23.68 8.24
CA GLU A 422 2.80 24.37 8.93
C GLU A 422 2.79 24.08 10.45
N LEU A 423 1.61 24.10 11.07
CA LEU A 423 1.46 23.76 12.48
C LEU A 423 1.97 22.35 12.79
N ILE A 424 1.63 21.36 11.96
CA ILE A 424 2.10 19.98 12.15
C ILE A 424 3.61 19.88 11.90
N ASN A 425 4.10 20.50 10.82
CA ASN A 425 5.52 20.51 10.47
C ASN A 425 6.39 21.17 11.56
N SER A 426 5.89 22.21 12.22
CA SER A 426 6.60 22.91 13.31
C SER A 426 6.90 22.01 14.52
N LYS A 427 6.15 20.92 14.70
CA LYS A 427 6.37 19.93 15.77
C LYS A 427 7.49 18.94 15.45
N GLY A 428 7.89 18.82 14.18
CA GLY A 428 8.94 17.89 13.75
C GLY A 428 8.75 16.46 14.27
N ASN A 429 9.70 15.98 15.07
CA ASN A 429 9.66 14.63 15.64
C ASN A 429 8.65 14.45 16.79
N GLU A 430 8.14 15.55 17.36
CA GLU A 430 7.13 15.53 18.42
C GLU A 430 5.71 15.32 17.87
N ALA A 431 5.51 15.44 16.55
CA ALA A 431 4.23 15.16 15.91
C ALA A 431 3.80 13.70 16.15
N THR A 432 2.56 13.54 16.61
CA THR A 432 1.94 12.24 16.86
C THR A 432 1.72 11.48 15.54
N THR A 433 1.51 10.16 15.61
CA THR A 433 1.18 9.35 14.43
C THR A 433 -0.05 9.88 13.70
N LYS A 434 -1.10 10.28 14.44
CA LYS A 434 -2.32 10.84 13.87
C LYS A 434 -2.05 12.15 13.11
N GLU A 435 -1.22 13.03 13.66
CA GLU A 435 -0.85 14.27 12.99
C GLU A 435 0.00 14.03 11.73
N LYS A 436 0.89 13.02 11.74
CA LYS A 436 1.66 12.64 10.55
C LYS A 436 0.77 12.06 9.45
N ASN A 437 -0.24 11.27 9.81
CA ASN A 437 -1.24 10.77 8.87
C ASN A 437 -2.07 11.92 8.29
N LEU A 438 -2.56 12.82 9.16
CA LEU A 438 -3.27 14.02 8.74
C LEU A 438 -2.43 14.88 7.79
N LEU A 439 -1.16 15.11 8.10
CA LEU A 439 -0.25 15.86 7.23
C LEU A 439 -0.17 15.24 5.83
N THR A 440 -0.09 13.91 5.75
CA THR A 440 -0.11 13.20 4.46
C THR A 440 -1.39 13.54 3.69
N VAL A 441 -2.57 13.48 4.32
CA VAL A 441 -3.84 13.83 3.67
C VAL A 441 -3.88 15.30 3.26
N LEU A 442 -3.37 16.20 4.10
CA LEU A 442 -3.33 17.64 3.83
C LEU A 442 -2.37 18.00 2.68
N GLU A 443 -1.28 17.26 2.47
CA GLU A 443 -0.41 17.45 1.29
C GLU A 443 -1.21 17.23 -0.01
N ILE A 444 -2.04 16.18 -0.08
CA ILE A 444 -2.89 15.91 -1.25
C ILE A 444 -4.03 16.93 -1.34
N ALA A 445 -4.62 17.35 -0.21
CA ALA A 445 -5.65 18.39 -0.20
C ALA A 445 -5.12 19.73 -0.71
N ASN A 446 -3.90 20.11 -0.30
CA ASN A 446 -3.23 21.30 -0.80
C ASN A 446 -2.95 21.18 -2.30
N GLU A 447 -2.44 20.04 -2.79
CA GLU A 447 -2.25 19.81 -4.23
C GLU A 447 -3.55 19.96 -5.01
N MET A 448 -4.64 19.35 -4.56
CA MET A 448 -5.95 19.47 -5.19
C MET A 448 -6.41 20.93 -5.28
N LEU A 449 -6.29 21.67 -4.17
CA LEU A 449 -6.66 23.08 -4.13
C LEU A 449 -5.78 23.90 -5.08
N GLU A 450 -4.47 23.64 -5.11
CA GLU A 450 -3.52 24.36 -5.99
C GLU A 450 -3.79 24.13 -7.47
N ARG A 451 -4.26 22.93 -7.83
CA ARG A 451 -4.73 22.61 -9.18
C ARG A 451 -6.08 23.23 -9.54
N GLY A 452 -6.67 24.02 -8.64
CA GLY A 452 -7.89 24.77 -8.88
C GLY A 452 -9.17 23.96 -8.70
N PHE A 453 -9.18 23.00 -7.77
CA PHE A 453 -10.40 22.37 -7.29
C PHE A 453 -10.72 22.87 -5.88
N ASP A 454 -11.91 22.55 -5.38
CA ASP A 454 -12.38 23.04 -4.09
C ASP A 454 -12.98 21.91 -3.24
N PHE A 455 -13.04 22.10 -1.92
CA PHE A 455 -13.77 21.23 -1.01
C PHE A 455 -14.99 21.97 -0.47
N SER A 456 -16.12 21.27 -0.36
CA SER A 456 -17.24 21.75 0.42
C SER A 456 -17.34 20.99 1.75
N MET A 457 -17.89 21.68 2.76
CA MET A 457 -18.41 21.01 3.94
C MET A 457 -19.46 19.97 3.56
N VAL A 458 -19.84 19.13 4.54
CA VAL A 458 -20.97 18.22 4.40
C VAL A 458 -22.27 18.95 4.06
N ASP A 459 -23.13 18.30 3.30
CA ASP A 459 -24.49 18.74 2.96
C ASP A 459 -25.44 17.64 3.45
N ILE A 460 -26.37 17.98 4.33
CA ILE A 460 -27.31 17.02 4.94
C ILE A 460 -28.09 16.23 3.88
N ASN A 461 -28.45 16.88 2.78
CA ASN A 461 -29.30 16.31 1.75
C ASN A 461 -28.50 15.53 0.70
N LYS A 462 -27.21 15.85 0.52
CA LYS A 462 -26.41 15.32 -0.60
C LYS A 462 -25.21 14.47 -0.21
N SER A 463 -24.56 14.73 0.93
CA SER A 463 -23.30 14.06 1.31
C SER A 463 -23.49 12.55 1.43
N ASP A 464 -22.54 11.77 0.92
CA ASP A 464 -22.55 10.33 1.13
C ASP A 464 -22.20 9.98 2.58
N ALA A 465 -22.46 8.73 2.98
CA ALA A 465 -22.03 8.25 4.28
C ALA A 465 -20.50 8.21 4.40
N GLN A 466 -19.79 7.75 3.37
CA GLN A 466 -18.36 7.46 3.42
C GLN A 466 -17.54 8.05 2.27
N ASN A 467 -18.14 8.21 1.08
CA ASN A 467 -17.40 8.59 -0.12
C ASN A 467 -17.42 10.10 -0.39
N TRP A 468 -16.29 10.65 -0.75
CA TRP A 468 -16.20 11.98 -1.34
C TRP A 468 -16.83 11.96 -2.73
N THR A 469 -17.77 12.87 -2.96
CA THR A 469 -18.55 12.93 -4.22
C THR A 469 -18.23 14.20 -5.00
N ILE A 470 -18.25 14.10 -6.32
CA ILE A 470 -18.02 15.24 -7.21
C ILE A 470 -19.33 16.00 -7.35
N GLN A 471 -19.32 17.31 -7.06
CA GLN A 471 -20.49 18.16 -7.24
C GLN A 471 -20.79 18.45 -8.72
N GLU A 472 -22.02 18.89 -8.99
CA GLU A 472 -22.50 19.22 -10.34
C GLU A 472 -21.70 20.34 -11.04
N ASP A 473 -21.00 21.17 -10.27
CA ASP A 473 -20.11 22.21 -10.80
C ASP A 473 -18.85 21.63 -11.50
N GLY A 474 -18.58 20.33 -11.32
CA GLY A 474 -17.44 19.64 -11.89
C GLY A 474 -16.08 20.08 -11.31
N ARG A 475 -16.07 20.79 -10.17
CA ARG A 475 -14.86 21.37 -9.57
C ARG A 475 -14.75 21.12 -8.06
N THR A 476 -15.87 20.89 -7.38
CA THR A 476 -15.91 20.77 -5.92
C THR A 476 -16.09 19.33 -5.47
N LEU A 477 -15.31 18.89 -4.48
CA LEU A 477 -15.57 17.64 -3.75
C LEU A 477 -16.42 17.90 -2.51
N LEU A 478 -17.55 17.20 -2.44
CA LEU A 478 -18.44 17.18 -1.30
C LEU A 478 -17.97 16.15 -0.27
N ALA A 479 -17.73 16.62 0.95
CA ALA A 479 -17.30 15.77 2.05
C ALA A 479 -18.39 14.76 2.45
N PRO A 480 -18.01 13.52 2.79
CA PRO A 480 -18.91 12.55 3.41
C PRO A 480 -19.10 12.84 4.90
N PHE A 481 -20.14 12.27 5.51
CA PHE A 481 -20.37 12.43 6.94
C PHE A 481 -19.24 11.88 7.81
N THR A 482 -18.57 10.80 7.38
CA THR A 482 -17.41 10.24 8.10
C THR A 482 -16.19 11.16 8.17
N ALA A 483 -16.12 12.20 7.33
CA ALA A 483 -15.06 13.21 7.42
C ALA A 483 -15.26 14.16 8.62
N ILE A 484 -16.43 14.16 9.27
CA ILE A 484 -16.69 14.94 10.47
C ILE A 484 -15.97 14.29 11.68
N PRO A 485 -15.16 15.05 12.43
CA PRO A 485 -14.48 14.54 13.61
C PRO A 485 -15.47 13.94 14.63
N GLY A 486 -15.30 12.64 14.93
CA GLY A 486 -16.13 11.92 15.90
C GLY A 486 -17.42 11.31 15.32
N LEU A 487 -17.73 11.51 14.04
CA LEU A 487 -18.88 10.90 13.38
C LEU A 487 -18.47 9.58 12.69
N GLY A 488 -18.80 8.45 13.34
CA GLY A 488 -18.48 7.12 12.81
C GLY A 488 -19.44 6.65 11.70
N LEU A 489 -18.99 5.67 10.89
CA LEU A 489 -19.72 5.14 9.73
C LEU A 489 -21.16 4.70 10.03
N ASN A 490 -21.44 4.15 11.22
CA ASN A 490 -22.79 3.73 11.59
C ASN A 490 -23.76 4.93 11.70
N VAL A 491 -23.31 6.04 12.28
CA VAL A 491 -24.11 7.26 12.38
C VAL A 491 -24.27 7.88 10.99
N ALA A 492 -23.20 7.91 10.19
CA ALA A 492 -23.25 8.38 8.81
C ALA A 492 -24.31 7.64 7.97
N LYS A 493 -24.30 6.30 8.02
CA LYS A 493 -25.32 5.45 7.35
C LYS A 493 -26.72 5.72 7.88
N GLN A 494 -26.88 5.95 9.18
CA GLN A 494 -28.18 6.26 9.78
C GLN A 494 -28.72 7.61 9.30
N ILE A 495 -27.87 8.64 9.15
CA ILE A 495 -28.27 9.94 8.57
C ILE A 495 -28.77 9.75 7.13
N VAL A 496 -28.03 9.01 6.32
CA VAL A 496 -28.41 8.73 4.92
C VAL A 496 -29.70 7.91 4.85
N ALA A 497 -29.86 6.87 5.67
CA ALA A 497 -31.10 6.10 5.69
C ALA A 497 -32.30 6.95 6.12
N ALA A 498 -32.14 7.78 7.17
CA ALA A 498 -33.21 8.63 7.65
C ALA A 498 -33.62 9.71 6.61
N ARG A 499 -32.67 10.31 5.88
CA ARG A 499 -33.02 11.32 4.85
C ARG A 499 -33.74 10.70 3.65
N GLU A 500 -33.43 9.45 3.31
CA GLU A 500 -34.11 8.72 2.22
C GLU A 500 -35.56 8.40 2.56
N GLU A 501 -35.88 8.17 3.84
CA GLU A 501 -37.25 8.04 4.31
C GLU A 501 -38.00 9.37 4.25
N GLN A 502 -37.38 10.45 4.76
CA GLN A 502 -37.94 11.80 4.77
C GLN A 502 -36.86 12.85 5.04
N GLU A 503 -36.92 13.98 4.34
CA GLU A 503 -36.09 15.16 4.59
C GLU A 503 -36.13 15.60 6.06
N PHE A 504 -35.00 16.09 6.58
CA PHE A 504 -34.95 16.61 7.94
C PHE A 504 -35.61 17.98 8.01
N ILE A 505 -36.49 18.17 9.00
CA ILE A 505 -37.26 19.40 9.16
C ILE A 505 -36.73 20.32 10.28
N SER A 506 -35.83 19.83 11.13
CA SER A 506 -35.16 20.60 12.19
C SER A 506 -33.87 19.91 12.66
N LYS A 507 -33.07 20.63 13.44
CA LYS A 507 -31.89 20.06 14.12
C LYS A 507 -32.29 18.99 15.15
N GLU A 508 -33.42 19.17 15.83
CA GLU A 508 -34.00 18.18 16.73
C GLU A 508 -34.35 16.86 16.00
N ASP A 509 -34.93 16.97 14.81
CA ASP A 509 -35.28 15.83 13.97
C ASP A 509 -34.03 15.06 13.49
N LEU A 510 -33.01 15.79 13.03
CA LEU A 510 -31.70 15.22 12.68
C LEU A 510 -31.06 14.47 13.86
N SER A 511 -31.11 15.04 15.08
CA SER A 511 -30.58 14.36 16.26
C SER A 511 -31.34 13.05 16.56
N LYS A 512 -32.68 13.06 16.48
CA LYS A 512 -33.50 11.90 16.84
C LYS A 512 -33.43 10.76 15.82
N ARG A 513 -33.63 11.07 14.54
CA ARG A 513 -33.69 10.08 13.44
C ARG A 513 -32.29 9.71 12.94
N GLY A 514 -31.40 10.69 12.81
CA GLY A 514 -30.00 10.47 12.41
C GLY A 514 -29.10 9.95 13.52
N LYS A 515 -29.59 9.90 14.78
CA LYS A 515 -28.80 9.52 15.97
C LYS A 515 -27.55 10.38 16.16
N VAL A 516 -27.66 11.65 15.81
CA VAL A 516 -26.56 12.62 15.89
C VAL A 516 -26.49 13.21 17.30
N SER A 517 -25.32 13.15 17.93
CA SER A 517 -25.10 13.72 19.26
C SER A 517 -25.12 15.26 19.22
N GLN A 518 -25.40 15.89 20.36
CA GLN A 518 -25.40 17.35 20.45
C GLN A 518 -24.06 17.96 20.00
N SER A 519 -22.93 17.36 20.38
CA SER A 519 -21.60 17.82 19.96
C SER A 519 -21.40 17.86 18.44
N LEU A 520 -22.03 16.94 17.71
CA LEU A 520 -21.96 16.89 16.25
C LEU A 520 -22.93 17.90 15.61
N ILE A 521 -24.10 18.12 16.22
CA ILE A 521 -25.03 19.19 15.83
C ILE A 521 -24.37 20.57 16.00
N ASP A 522 -23.70 20.78 17.14
CA ASP A 522 -22.97 22.01 17.44
C ASP A 522 -21.86 22.24 16.40
N PHE A 523 -21.04 21.22 16.12
CA PHE A 523 -20.00 21.28 15.08
C PHE A 523 -20.56 21.65 13.71
N MET A 524 -21.65 21.01 13.28
CA MET A 524 -22.27 21.29 11.99
C MET A 524 -22.90 22.69 11.96
N THR A 525 -23.47 23.16 13.06
CA THR A 525 -24.02 24.53 13.17
C THR A 525 -22.90 25.58 13.12
N GLU A 526 -21.81 25.41 13.87
CA GLU A 526 -20.66 26.31 13.88
C GLU A 526 -19.97 26.44 12.50
N ASN A 527 -20.12 25.41 11.66
CA ASN A 527 -19.57 25.39 10.31
C ASN A 527 -20.64 25.57 9.23
N HIS A 528 -21.80 26.16 9.57
CA HIS A 528 -22.84 26.59 8.63
C HIS A 528 -23.49 25.47 7.79
N VAL A 529 -23.46 24.22 8.27
CA VAL A 529 -24.07 23.06 7.59
C VAL A 529 -25.58 22.99 7.83
N LEU A 530 -26.05 23.52 8.97
CA LEU A 530 -27.45 23.40 9.42
C LEU A 530 -28.20 24.73 9.39
N ASP A 531 -27.71 25.72 8.64
CA ASP A 531 -28.27 27.08 8.62
C ASP A 531 -29.72 27.12 8.10
N ASP A 532 -30.08 26.19 7.21
CA ASP A 532 -31.43 26.06 6.65
C ASP A 532 -32.41 25.30 7.57
N LEU A 533 -31.94 24.72 8.68
CA LEU A 533 -32.76 23.96 9.60
C LEU A 533 -33.10 24.77 10.86
N PRO A 534 -34.39 24.89 11.23
CA PRO A 534 -34.76 25.46 12.53
C PRO A 534 -34.31 24.55 13.67
N ASP A 535 -34.15 25.11 14.88
CA ASP A 535 -33.69 24.33 16.04
C ASP A 535 -34.69 23.23 16.45
N GLU A 536 -35.99 23.52 16.42
CA GLU A 536 -37.07 22.63 16.86
C GLU A 536 -38.20 22.52 15.81
N ASN A 537 -38.96 21.43 15.88
CA ASN A 537 -40.15 21.24 15.05
C ASN A 537 -41.28 22.19 15.50
N GLN A 538 -41.71 23.11 14.63
CA GLN A 538 -42.86 23.98 14.92
C GLN A 538 -44.21 23.24 14.91
N LEU A 539 -44.29 22.09 14.20
CA LEU A 539 -45.46 21.21 14.14
C LEU A 539 -44.99 19.75 14.04
N SER A 540 -45.43 18.89 14.95
CA SER A 540 -45.25 17.43 14.87
C SER A 540 -46.59 16.80 14.50
N LEU A 541 -46.67 16.14 13.33
CA LEU A 541 -47.85 15.40 12.87
C LEU A 541 -47.52 13.90 12.96
N PHE A 542 -48.38 13.15 13.65
CA PHE A 542 -48.21 11.72 13.98
C PHE A 542 -48.23 10.80 12.76
#